data_AF-A2DZA6-F1
#
_entry.id   AF-A2DZA6-F1
#
_cell.length_a   1.000
_cell.length_b   1.000
_cell.length_c   1.000
_cell.angle_alpha   90.00
_cell.angle_beta   90.00
_cell.angle_gamma   90.00
#
_symmetry.space_group_name_H-M   'P 1'
#
loop_
_entity.id
_entity.type
_entity.pdbx_description
1 polymer ?
#
loop_
_entity_poly.entity_id
_entity_poly.type
_entity_poly.pdbx_seq_one_letter_code
_entity_poly.pdbx_strand_id
1 'polypeptide(L)'
;MEGEQIDAIVRWLAVFGEGDNAFVDNPTLLLDGQVLAKVYNTLDGGNDPININMLKQISNLDDWVSILLNMRQISGKVMNAIKPNDLSIDPTALAKKKDQGELLKLLKCFIFYSLKSTNKKISIQNIRSLDKSIQSVIQSIIQEFTAKTETEAPSSPVPQTPPSSPAKPSAPADDGSAEKIAALDKEIQELTARKSQVDKEIEQAERQLQIQAAPGKSEELLNDAKRRHQTAKDKLEKLRKKLEETEETLNASRGELDELRKQKQKLLNPDQVQTPERSNTELKQQLEKLQREIIADLSNDTKTAALIERNPPKTNDDYINLLNIRALETEYSALTKELQSMQTQEKLHEAELTALSQNLNNQNKKAALTLKKRIQQLNAEIDQSPIGEAKRMSMKYLRVIKKLECEVENLAANCSDMEVEELTKQLQIMAARKATEGDLLARKQAFMQATAEQCDVRLQRLKLNVDLMMHSARITRWKNCFQTPQQQQSQK
;
A
#
# COMPACT_ATOMS: atom_id res chain seq x y z
N MET A 1 27.20 10.58 -12.55
CA MET A 1 27.17 9.11 -12.54
C MET A 1 25.81 8.55 -12.90
N GLU A 2 24.71 8.99 -12.25
CA GLU A 2 23.36 8.42 -12.55
C GLU A 2 22.92 8.62 -14.02
N GLY A 3 23.10 9.82 -14.59
CA GLY A 3 22.74 10.07 -16.00
C GLY A 3 23.52 9.23 -17.02
N GLU A 4 24.79 8.92 -16.74
CA GLU A 4 25.63 8.07 -17.59
C GLU A 4 25.19 6.60 -17.53
N GLN A 5 24.77 6.13 -16.35
CA GLN A 5 24.20 4.80 -16.18
C GLN A 5 22.84 4.68 -16.89
N ILE A 6 22.00 5.71 -16.82
CA ILE A 6 20.73 5.75 -17.55
C ILE A 6 21.00 5.69 -19.06
N ASP A 7 21.83 6.57 -19.61
CA ASP A 7 22.17 6.58 -21.05
C ASP A 7 22.69 5.21 -21.53
N ALA A 8 23.61 4.61 -20.76
CA ALA A 8 24.15 3.29 -21.10
C ALA A 8 23.07 2.19 -21.14
N ILE A 9 22.16 2.13 -20.16
CA ILE A 9 21.09 1.12 -20.13
C ILE A 9 20.06 1.40 -21.23
N VAL A 10 19.73 2.67 -21.48
CA VAL A 10 18.77 3.05 -22.52
C VAL A 10 19.28 2.66 -23.91
N ARG A 11 20.57 2.87 -24.20
CA ARG A 11 21.20 2.40 -25.45
C ARG A 11 21.21 0.88 -25.56
N TRP A 12 21.35 0.16 -24.45
CA TRP A 12 21.18 -1.29 -24.42
C TRP A 12 19.74 -1.73 -24.72
N LEU A 13 18.73 -1.04 -24.17
CA LEU A 13 17.32 -1.32 -24.48
C LEU A 13 17.01 -1.13 -25.97
N ALA A 14 17.61 -0.13 -26.62
CA ALA A 14 17.44 0.12 -28.06
C ALA A 14 17.89 -1.04 -28.95
N VAL A 15 18.82 -1.89 -28.48
CA VAL A 15 19.29 -3.07 -29.22
C VAL A 15 18.21 -4.15 -29.35
N PHE A 16 17.22 -4.19 -28.45
CA PHE A 16 16.12 -5.16 -28.52
C PHE A 16 15.08 -4.83 -29.60
N GLY A 17 15.15 -3.62 -30.16
CA GLY A 17 14.67 -3.23 -31.49
C GLY A 17 13.34 -3.82 -31.97
N GLU A 18 12.23 -3.23 -31.55
CA GLU A 18 11.00 -3.15 -32.35
C GLU A 18 10.27 -1.82 -32.05
N GLY A 19 10.74 -0.69 -32.62
CA GLY A 19 10.05 0.61 -32.50
C GLY A 19 10.92 1.86 -32.71
N ASP A 20 10.30 3.02 -32.44
CA ASP A 20 10.94 4.34 -32.44
C ASP A 20 11.85 4.49 -31.22
N ASN A 21 13.13 4.79 -31.47
CA ASN A 21 14.17 4.91 -30.44
C ASN A 21 14.24 6.33 -29.85
N ALA A 22 13.18 7.13 -29.97
CA ALA A 22 13.07 8.47 -29.38
C ALA A 22 13.34 8.50 -27.86
N PHE A 23 13.15 7.37 -27.17
CA PHE A 23 13.46 7.24 -25.75
C PHE A 23 14.98 7.26 -25.44
N VAL A 24 15.84 7.10 -26.44
CA VAL A 24 17.30 7.23 -26.31
C VAL A 24 17.70 8.66 -25.95
N ASP A 25 17.06 9.64 -26.59
CA ASP A 25 17.31 11.06 -26.32
C ASP A 25 16.50 11.55 -25.10
N ASN A 26 15.37 10.90 -24.80
CA ASN A 26 14.55 11.23 -23.65
C ASN A 26 14.08 9.98 -22.88
N PRO A 27 14.81 9.57 -21.82
CA PRO A 27 14.48 8.39 -21.01
C PRO A 27 13.10 8.43 -20.34
N THR A 28 12.48 9.60 -20.19
CA THR A 28 11.12 9.70 -19.62
C THR A 28 10.05 9.09 -20.51
N LEU A 29 10.33 8.87 -21.80
CA LEU A 29 9.43 8.18 -22.71
C LEU A 29 9.28 6.68 -22.37
N LEU A 30 10.23 6.09 -21.62
CA LEU A 30 10.12 4.71 -21.12
C LEU A 30 9.00 4.51 -20.09
N LEU A 31 8.49 5.61 -19.52
CA LEU A 31 7.40 5.58 -18.55
C LEU A 31 6.05 5.19 -19.17
N ASP A 32 5.97 5.12 -20.51
CA ASP A 32 4.79 4.54 -21.17
C ASP A 32 4.65 3.03 -20.92
N GLY A 33 5.77 2.37 -20.59
CA GLY A 33 5.87 0.94 -20.31
C GLY A 33 5.86 0.02 -21.53
N GLN A 34 5.65 0.53 -22.74
CA GLN A 34 5.53 -0.34 -23.92
C GLN A 34 6.88 -0.96 -24.28
N VAL A 35 7.93 -0.15 -24.33
CA VAL A 35 9.30 -0.61 -24.64
C VAL A 35 9.75 -1.61 -23.58
N LEU A 36 9.54 -1.29 -22.30
CA LEU A 36 9.92 -2.16 -21.19
C LEU A 36 9.18 -3.50 -21.21
N ALA A 37 7.88 -3.51 -21.53
CA ALA A 37 7.11 -4.73 -21.66
C ALA A 37 7.57 -5.61 -22.84
N LYS A 38 7.91 -5.00 -23.99
CA LYS A 38 8.49 -5.74 -25.13
C LYS A 38 9.82 -6.39 -24.75
N VAL A 39 10.73 -5.63 -24.15
CA VAL A 39 12.03 -6.14 -23.72
C VAL A 39 11.86 -7.27 -22.71
N TYR A 40 10.95 -7.13 -21.75
CA TYR A 40 10.63 -8.19 -20.81
C TYR A 40 10.17 -9.47 -21.53
N ASN A 41 9.22 -9.35 -22.46
CA ASN A 41 8.68 -10.50 -23.20
C ASN A 41 9.75 -11.21 -24.04
N THR A 42 10.65 -10.45 -24.66
CA THR A 42 11.80 -11.00 -25.42
C THR A 42 12.76 -11.75 -24.51
N LEU A 43 13.01 -11.23 -23.30
CA LEU A 43 13.89 -11.86 -22.32
C LEU A 43 13.28 -13.12 -21.68
N ASP A 44 11.98 -13.08 -21.37
CA ASP A 44 11.29 -14.17 -20.67
C ASP A 44 11.07 -15.42 -21.54
N GLY A 45 11.06 -15.25 -22.87
CA GLY A 45 10.90 -16.36 -23.81
C GLY A 45 9.49 -16.97 -23.82
N GLY A 46 8.50 -16.24 -23.30
CA GLY A 46 7.08 -16.58 -23.39
C GLY A 46 6.52 -17.43 -22.24
N ASN A 47 7.19 -17.51 -21.08
CA ASN A 47 6.66 -18.24 -19.93
C ASN A 47 5.54 -17.47 -19.22
N ASP A 48 5.70 -16.16 -19.06
CA ASP A 48 4.76 -15.28 -18.37
C ASP A 48 4.74 -13.87 -19.00
N PRO A 49 4.32 -13.72 -20.27
CA PRO A 49 4.44 -12.45 -20.99
C PRO A 49 3.51 -11.36 -20.43
N ILE A 50 4.00 -10.13 -20.44
CA ILE A 50 3.21 -8.93 -20.22
C ILE A 50 2.34 -8.68 -21.45
N ASN A 51 1.02 -8.63 -21.26
CA ASN A 51 0.09 -8.34 -22.34
C ASN A 51 0.16 -6.85 -22.72
N ILE A 52 0.89 -6.53 -23.78
CA ILE A 52 1.10 -5.16 -24.26
C ILE A 52 -0.23 -4.47 -24.61
N ASN A 53 -1.24 -5.23 -25.08
CA ASN A 53 -2.55 -4.68 -25.42
C ASN A 53 -3.37 -4.23 -24.20
N MET A 54 -2.99 -4.69 -23.00
CA MET A 54 -3.62 -4.26 -21.75
C MET A 54 -2.96 -3.01 -21.14
N LEU A 55 -1.80 -2.59 -21.66
CA LEU A 55 -1.16 -1.35 -21.26
C LEU A 55 -1.93 -0.17 -21.84
N LYS A 56 -2.17 0.86 -21.02
CA LYS A 56 -2.83 2.07 -21.50
C LYS A 56 -1.89 2.82 -22.44
N GLN A 57 -2.39 3.22 -23.61
CA GLN A 57 -1.67 4.13 -24.49
C GLN A 57 -1.62 5.52 -23.86
N ILE A 58 -0.41 6.05 -23.70
CA ILE A 58 -0.17 7.36 -23.07
C ILE A 58 0.18 8.34 -24.19
N SER A 59 -0.76 9.21 -24.53
CA SER A 59 -0.56 10.30 -25.49
C SER A 59 -0.01 11.57 -24.84
N ASN A 60 -0.16 11.71 -23.52
CA ASN A 60 0.36 12.82 -22.74
C ASN A 60 1.12 12.30 -21.50
N LEU A 61 2.39 12.72 -21.37
CA LEU A 61 3.26 12.39 -20.24
C LEU A 61 2.79 12.97 -18.88
N ASP A 62 1.72 13.76 -18.85
CA ASP A 62 1.10 14.28 -17.63
C ASP A 62 0.00 13.37 -17.08
N ASP A 63 -0.43 12.33 -17.82
CA ASP A 63 -1.33 11.29 -17.31
C ASP A 63 -0.58 10.30 -16.40
N TRP A 64 -0.21 10.80 -15.23
CA TRP A 64 0.54 10.04 -14.22
C TRP A 64 -0.24 8.82 -13.71
N VAL A 65 -1.57 8.79 -13.79
CA VAL A 65 -2.37 7.64 -13.34
C VAL A 65 -2.21 6.47 -14.31
N SER A 66 -2.26 6.73 -15.61
CA SER A 66 -2.03 5.69 -16.62
C SER A 66 -0.58 5.19 -16.60
N ILE A 67 0.39 6.11 -16.43
CA ILE A 67 1.80 5.76 -16.22
C ILE A 67 1.96 4.84 -15.00
N LEU A 68 1.34 5.20 -13.87
CA LEU A 68 1.41 4.41 -12.63
C LEU A 68 0.89 2.98 -12.80
N LEU A 69 -0.24 2.81 -13.51
CA LEU A 69 -0.83 1.50 -13.74
C LEU A 69 0.08 0.63 -14.63
N ASN A 70 0.63 1.20 -15.70
CA ASN A 70 1.57 0.49 -16.57
C ASN A 70 2.86 0.11 -15.82
N MET A 71 3.44 1.05 -15.08
CA MET A 71 4.65 0.83 -14.29
C MET A 71 4.46 -0.21 -13.18
N ARG A 72 3.29 -0.25 -12.52
CA ARG A 72 2.99 -1.25 -11.49
C ARG A 72 2.94 -2.66 -12.07
N GLN A 73 2.37 -2.84 -13.26
CA GLN A 73 2.35 -4.15 -13.92
C GLN A 73 3.77 -4.63 -14.27
N ILE A 74 4.57 -3.74 -14.86
CA ILE A 74 5.93 -4.06 -15.31
C ILE A 74 6.86 -4.31 -14.11
N SER A 75 6.90 -3.38 -13.16
CA SER A 75 7.72 -3.52 -11.96
C SER A 75 7.33 -4.77 -11.16
N GLY A 76 6.04 -5.08 -11.02
CA GLY A 76 5.59 -6.30 -10.34
C GLY A 76 6.13 -7.58 -10.98
N LYS A 77 6.10 -7.69 -12.31
CA LYS A 77 6.62 -8.86 -13.05
C LYS A 77 8.13 -9.00 -12.92
N VAL A 78 8.87 -7.91 -13.14
CA VAL A 78 10.33 -7.90 -13.07
C VAL A 78 10.82 -8.17 -11.64
N MET A 79 10.20 -7.52 -10.64
CA MET A 79 10.58 -7.69 -9.24
C MET A 79 10.21 -9.06 -8.68
N ASN A 80 9.13 -9.70 -9.14
CA ASN A 80 8.83 -11.08 -8.73
C ASN A 80 9.87 -12.09 -9.26
N ALA A 81 10.48 -11.81 -10.40
CA ALA A 81 11.49 -12.67 -11.01
C ALA A 81 12.89 -12.48 -10.41
N ILE A 82 13.15 -11.34 -9.75
CA ILE A 82 14.40 -11.05 -9.06
C ILE A 82 14.14 -11.27 -7.56
N LYS A 83 14.88 -12.18 -6.90
CA LYS A 83 14.79 -12.35 -5.44
C LYS A 83 14.82 -10.97 -4.74
N PRO A 84 14.07 -10.77 -3.65
CA PRO A 84 13.97 -9.49 -2.97
C PRO A 84 15.32 -9.10 -2.36
N ASN A 85 16.14 -8.43 -3.16
CA ASN A 85 17.26 -7.62 -2.71
C ASN A 85 16.81 -6.15 -2.71
N ASP A 86 17.56 -5.29 -2.03
CA ASP A 86 17.29 -3.88 -1.66
C ASP A 86 16.80 -2.89 -2.75
N LEU A 87 16.55 -3.32 -3.98
CA LEU A 87 15.98 -2.51 -5.06
C LEU A 87 14.45 -2.43 -4.93
N SER A 88 13.98 -1.82 -3.83
CA SER A 88 12.58 -1.40 -3.75
C SER A 88 12.37 -0.22 -4.71
N ILE A 89 11.51 -0.42 -5.71
CA ILE A 89 11.08 0.62 -6.65
C ILE A 89 9.78 1.22 -6.12
N ASP A 90 9.66 2.54 -6.10
CA ASP A 90 8.38 3.23 -5.86
C ASP A 90 7.74 3.66 -7.19
N PRO A 91 6.73 2.93 -7.70
CA PRO A 91 6.04 3.28 -8.95
C PRO A 91 5.34 4.64 -8.87
N THR A 92 5.00 5.11 -7.66
CA THR A 92 4.32 6.39 -7.45
C THR A 92 5.26 7.57 -7.69
N ALA A 93 6.49 7.48 -7.20
CA ALA A 93 7.53 8.47 -7.46
C ALA A 93 7.90 8.54 -8.94
N LEU A 94 8.04 7.37 -9.59
CA LEU A 94 8.22 7.25 -11.04
C LEU A 94 7.13 7.97 -11.83
N ALA A 95 5.87 7.69 -11.52
CA ALA A 95 4.74 8.21 -12.28
C ALA A 95 4.46 9.70 -12.03
N LYS A 96 4.50 10.13 -10.75
CA LYS A 96 4.08 11.49 -10.35
C LYS A 96 5.21 12.52 -10.40
N LYS A 97 6.43 12.11 -10.04
CA LYS A 97 7.59 13.02 -9.95
C LYS A 97 8.58 12.87 -11.11
N LYS A 98 8.40 11.85 -11.97
CA LYS A 98 9.33 11.50 -13.06
C LYS A 98 10.77 11.37 -12.53
N ASP A 99 10.89 10.78 -11.35
CA ASP A 99 12.14 10.67 -10.60
C ASP A 99 13.15 9.80 -11.35
N GLN A 100 14.28 10.41 -11.71
CA GLN A 100 15.36 9.74 -12.45
C GLN A 100 16.07 8.67 -11.61
N GLY A 101 16.11 8.82 -10.28
CA GLY A 101 16.70 7.82 -9.39
C GLY A 101 15.87 6.54 -9.35
N GLU A 102 14.54 6.67 -9.28
CA GLU A 102 13.62 5.53 -9.35
C GLU A 102 13.60 4.88 -10.73
N LEU A 103 13.71 5.68 -11.81
CA LEU A 103 13.90 5.16 -13.17
C LEU A 103 15.19 4.35 -13.28
N LEU A 104 16.31 4.83 -12.75
CA LEU A 104 17.56 4.10 -12.75
C LEU A 104 17.45 2.77 -11.99
N LYS A 105 16.76 2.74 -10.84
CA LYS A 105 16.51 1.48 -10.10
C LYS A 105 15.73 0.48 -10.93
N LEU A 106 14.66 0.92 -11.60
CA LEU A 106 13.87 0.08 -12.51
C LEU A 106 14.73 -0.46 -13.67
N LEU A 107 15.52 0.40 -14.29
CA LEU A 107 16.42 0.03 -15.39
C LEU A 107 17.50 -0.97 -14.97
N LYS A 108 18.08 -0.79 -13.77
CA LYS A 108 19.02 -1.77 -13.19
C LYS A 108 18.34 -3.13 -12.99
N CYS A 109 17.07 -3.16 -12.55
CA CYS A 109 16.32 -4.41 -12.43
C CYS A 109 16.18 -5.14 -13.77
N PHE A 110 15.97 -4.43 -14.87
CA PHE A 110 15.96 -5.05 -16.21
C PHE A 110 17.30 -5.68 -16.59
N ILE A 111 18.41 -5.01 -16.32
CA ILE A 111 19.75 -5.59 -16.54
C ILE A 111 19.91 -6.88 -15.73
N PHE A 112 19.54 -6.89 -14.44
CA PHE A 112 19.68 -8.07 -13.59
C PHE A 112 18.74 -9.21 -13.97
N TYR A 113 17.50 -8.87 -14.32
CA TYR A 113 16.55 -9.84 -14.85
C TYR A 113 17.09 -10.48 -16.13
N SER A 114 17.69 -9.70 -17.02
CA SER A 114 18.24 -10.21 -18.28
C SER A 114 19.31 -11.30 -18.08
N LEU A 115 20.09 -11.24 -17.00
CA LEU A 115 21.09 -12.25 -16.63
C LEU A 115 20.47 -13.55 -16.10
N LYS A 116 19.27 -13.47 -15.51
CA LYS A 116 18.51 -14.61 -14.96
C LYS A 116 17.47 -15.16 -15.93
N SER A 117 17.15 -14.42 -16.99
CA SER A 117 16.13 -14.76 -17.97
C SER A 117 16.47 -16.03 -18.77
N THR A 118 15.44 -16.67 -19.33
CA THR A 118 15.59 -17.84 -20.22
C THR A 118 16.43 -17.51 -21.45
N ASN A 119 16.25 -16.30 -21.99
CA ASN A 119 16.98 -15.80 -23.16
C ASN A 119 18.21 -14.95 -22.82
N LYS A 120 18.90 -15.24 -21.70
CA LYS A 120 20.12 -14.53 -21.30
C LYS A 120 21.21 -14.46 -22.38
N LYS A 121 21.25 -15.42 -23.31
CA LYS A 121 22.20 -15.41 -24.45
C LYS A 121 21.98 -14.19 -25.35
N ILE A 122 20.73 -13.81 -25.61
CA ILE A 122 20.35 -12.65 -26.41
C ILE A 122 20.81 -11.38 -25.68
N SER A 123 20.54 -11.28 -24.37
CA SER A 123 21.00 -10.14 -23.56
C SER A 123 22.52 -9.96 -23.62
N ILE A 124 23.29 -11.04 -23.42
CA ILE A 124 24.77 -10.99 -23.45
C ILE A 124 25.27 -10.58 -24.85
N GLN A 125 24.64 -11.09 -25.92
CA GLN A 125 24.98 -10.72 -27.28
C GLN A 125 24.69 -9.22 -27.53
N ASN A 126 23.56 -8.71 -27.06
CA ASN A 126 23.17 -7.30 -27.17
C ASN A 126 24.10 -6.38 -26.38
N ILE A 127 24.60 -6.80 -25.22
CA ILE A 127 25.63 -6.05 -24.48
C ILE A 127 26.92 -5.99 -25.30
N ARG A 128 27.34 -7.10 -25.92
CA ARG A 128 28.58 -7.19 -26.70
C ARG A 128 28.55 -6.39 -28.00
N SER A 129 27.38 -6.07 -28.54
CA SER A 129 27.23 -5.24 -29.73
C SER A 129 27.31 -3.74 -29.46
N LEU A 130 27.30 -3.31 -28.19
CA LEU A 130 27.40 -1.89 -27.82
C LEU A 130 28.85 -1.38 -27.90
N ASP A 131 29.03 -0.07 -27.86
CA ASP A 131 30.37 0.53 -27.79
C ASP A 131 31.11 0.16 -26.50
N LYS A 132 32.44 0.08 -26.55
CA LYS A 132 33.28 -0.29 -25.39
C LYS A 132 33.08 0.60 -24.17
N SER A 133 32.79 1.89 -24.36
CA SER A 133 32.46 2.82 -23.28
C SER A 133 31.17 2.40 -22.55
N ILE A 134 30.11 2.12 -23.30
CA ILE A 134 28.80 1.69 -22.78
C ILE A 134 28.92 0.30 -22.13
N GLN A 135 29.67 -0.60 -22.75
CA GLN A 135 29.95 -1.93 -22.20
C GLN A 135 30.59 -1.84 -20.81
N SER A 136 31.58 -0.94 -20.64
CA SER A 136 32.25 -0.71 -19.36
C SER A 136 31.27 -0.26 -18.28
N VAL A 137 30.36 0.67 -18.60
CA VAL A 137 29.34 1.16 -17.66
C VAL A 137 28.37 0.04 -17.27
N ILE A 138 27.86 -0.74 -18.23
CA ILE A 138 26.96 -1.86 -17.96
C ILE A 138 27.68 -2.95 -17.13
N GLN A 139 28.94 -3.25 -17.44
CA GLN A 139 29.74 -4.20 -16.65
C GLN A 139 29.95 -3.71 -15.22
N SER A 140 30.19 -2.42 -15.01
CA SER A 140 30.28 -1.81 -13.67
C SER A 140 28.96 -1.96 -12.89
N ILE A 141 27.81 -1.77 -13.54
CA ILE A 141 26.49 -1.98 -12.93
C ILE A 141 26.26 -3.45 -12.55
N ILE A 142 26.68 -4.39 -13.41
CA ILE A 142 26.59 -5.82 -13.12
C ILE A 142 27.50 -6.19 -11.95
N GLN A 143 28.73 -5.66 -11.91
CA GLN A 143 29.69 -5.85 -10.83
C GLN A 143 29.19 -5.28 -9.50
N GLU A 144 28.57 -4.10 -9.50
CA GLU A 144 27.96 -3.48 -8.32
C GLU A 144 26.93 -4.43 -7.67
N PHE A 145 26.17 -5.14 -8.51
CA PHE A 145 25.15 -6.08 -8.04
C PHE A 145 25.72 -7.42 -7.63
N THR A 146 26.67 -8.00 -8.39
CA THR A 146 27.32 -9.25 -7.99
C THR A 146 28.14 -9.07 -6.71
N ALA A 147 28.84 -7.95 -6.54
CA ALA A 147 29.60 -7.64 -5.32
C ALA A 147 28.66 -7.51 -4.10
N LYS A 148 27.48 -6.88 -4.26
CA LYS A 148 26.45 -6.84 -3.22
C LYS A 148 25.89 -8.23 -2.89
N THR A 149 25.83 -9.13 -3.88
CA THR A 149 25.32 -10.50 -3.70
C THR A 149 26.40 -11.46 -3.15
N GLU A 150 27.68 -11.22 -3.43
CA GLU A 150 28.83 -12.00 -2.96
C GLU A 150 29.14 -11.80 -1.47
N THR A 151 28.64 -10.71 -0.87
CA THR A 151 28.63 -10.57 0.60
C THR A 151 27.67 -11.56 1.29
N GLU A 152 26.85 -12.32 0.55
CA GLU A 152 25.81 -13.20 1.12
C GLU A 152 25.73 -14.65 0.59
N ALA A 153 26.56 -15.15 -0.35
CA ALA A 153 26.62 -16.62 -0.66
C ALA A 153 27.76 -17.07 -1.59
N PRO A 154 28.20 -18.36 -1.50
CA PRO A 154 29.50 -18.86 -1.95
C PRO A 154 29.59 -19.24 -3.44
N SER A 155 30.84 -19.26 -3.90
CA SER A 155 31.35 -19.46 -5.25
C SER A 155 31.30 -20.90 -5.76
N SER A 156 30.97 -21.07 -7.05
CA SER A 156 31.85 -21.64 -8.10
C SER A 156 31.09 -22.04 -9.38
N PRO A 157 31.75 -21.93 -10.55
CA PRO A 157 31.79 -23.05 -11.49
C PRO A 157 33.21 -23.41 -11.93
N VAL A 158 33.42 -24.70 -12.17
CA VAL A 158 34.66 -25.40 -12.57
C VAL A 158 34.68 -25.65 -14.09
N PRO A 159 35.87 -25.86 -14.71
CA PRO A 159 35.99 -26.91 -15.72
C PRO A 159 37.16 -27.91 -15.49
N GLN A 160 36.79 -29.19 -15.62
CA GLN A 160 37.49 -30.33 -16.25
C GLN A 160 38.54 -31.18 -15.48
N THR A 161 38.31 -32.50 -15.61
CA THR A 161 38.90 -33.78 -15.12
C THR A 161 40.18 -34.24 -15.88
N PRO A 162 40.82 -35.44 -15.67
CA PRO A 162 40.95 -36.43 -14.55
C PRO A 162 42.44 -36.97 -14.42
N PRO A 163 42.80 -38.25 -14.05
CA PRO A 163 42.34 -39.25 -13.06
C PRO A 163 43.47 -39.81 -12.13
N SER A 164 43.12 -40.47 -11.01
CA SER A 164 43.63 -41.82 -10.63
C SER A 164 43.16 -42.29 -9.24
N SER A 165 42.68 -43.53 -9.18
CA SER A 165 42.49 -44.39 -7.98
C SER A 165 43.84 -45.07 -7.62
N PRO A 166 44.03 -45.90 -6.55
CA PRO A 166 43.03 -46.63 -5.75
C PRO A 166 43.32 -46.88 -4.23
N ALA A 167 42.36 -47.58 -3.62
CA ALA A 167 42.49 -48.65 -2.62
C ALA A 167 42.23 -48.39 -1.10
N LYS A 168 41.27 -49.19 -0.62
CA LYS A 168 40.84 -49.63 0.74
C LYS A 168 42.00 -50.22 1.59
N PRO A 169 41.90 -50.39 2.94
CA PRO A 169 40.92 -51.29 3.66
C PRO A 169 40.35 -50.73 5.00
N SER A 170 39.06 -50.95 5.37
CA SER A 170 38.50 -51.89 6.43
C SER A 170 39.34 -52.02 7.72
N ALA A 171 38.89 -51.93 8.99
CA ALA A 171 37.63 -52.06 9.78
C ALA A 171 37.89 -51.39 11.19
N PRO A 172 37.13 -51.54 12.31
CA PRO A 172 35.83 -52.15 12.62
C PRO A 172 34.84 -51.21 13.38
N ALA A 173 33.67 -51.75 13.75
CA ALA A 173 32.52 -51.12 14.38
C ALA A 173 32.70 -50.76 15.86
N ASP A 174 31.86 -49.83 16.37
CA ASP A 174 31.60 -49.69 17.80
C ASP A 174 30.14 -49.25 18.08
N ASP A 175 29.57 -49.81 19.14
CA ASP A 175 28.14 -50.02 19.46
C ASP A 175 27.34 -48.77 19.92
N GLY A 176 27.85 -47.55 19.72
CA GLY A 176 27.23 -46.32 20.24
C GLY A 176 26.15 -45.65 19.36
N SER A 177 25.83 -46.23 18.20
CA SER A 177 25.00 -45.58 17.17
C SER A 177 23.49 -45.79 17.33
N ALA A 178 23.08 -46.93 17.90
CA ALA A 178 21.66 -47.27 18.05
C ALA A 178 20.93 -46.38 19.07
N GLU A 179 21.57 -46.06 20.20
CA GLU A 179 21.01 -45.15 21.21
C GLU A 179 20.91 -43.70 20.70
N LYS A 180 21.90 -43.25 19.92
CA LYS A 180 21.88 -41.89 19.34
C LYS A 180 20.83 -41.74 18.25
N ILE A 181 20.62 -42.77 17.43
CA ILE A 181 19.56 -42.77 16.40
C ILE A 181 18.18 -42.75 17.08
N ALA A 182 17.97 -43.55 18.13
CA ALA A 182 16.71 -43.54 18.88
C ALA A 182 16.44 -42.20 19.58
N ALA A 183 17.48 -41.52 20.08
CA ALA A 183 17.36 -40.19 20.68
C ALA A 183 16.99 -39.11 19.64
N LEU A 184 17.63 -39.14 18.47
CA LEU A 184 17.36 -38.19 17.38
C LEU A 184 15.98 -38.39 16.76
N ASP A 185 15.52 -39.64 16.60
CA ASP A 185 14.17 -39.92 16.11
C ASP A 185 13.09 -39.41 17.08
N LYS A 186 13.35 -39.49 18.39
CA LYS A 186 12.46 -38.92 19.41
C LYS A 186 12.42 -37.39 19.35
N GLU A 187 13.58 -36.75 19.17
CA GLU A 187 13.68 -35.29 19.03
C GLU A 187 12.98 -34.78 17.77
N ILE A 188 13.11 -35.50 16.64
CA ILE A 188 12.40 -35.19 15.40
C ILE A 188 10.89 -35.30 15.58
N GLN A 189 10.41 -36.33 16.28
CA GLN A 189 8.98 -36.47 16.58
C GLN A 189 8.44 -35.33 17.46
N GLU A 190 9.19 -34.95 18.49
CA GLU A 190 8.83 -33.82 19.37
C GLU A 190 8.80 -32.48 18.61
N LEU A 191 9.79 -32.22 17.75
CA LEU A 191 9.83 -31.02 16.91
C LEU A 191 8.69 -31.00 15.88
N THR A 192 8.35 -32.14 15.30
CA THR A 192 7.25 -32.24 14.32
C THR A 192 5.89 -32.03 14.99
N ALA A 193 5.70 -32.58 16.20
CA ALA A 193 4.51 -32.34 17.00
C ALA A 193 4.37 -30.87 17.42
N ARG A 194 5.48 -30.25 17.85
CA ARG A 194 5.51 -28.83 18.23
C ARG A 194 5.24 -27.90 17.06
N LYS A 195 5.78 -28.22 15.86
CA LYS A 195 5.46 -27.49 14.64
C LYS A 195 3.97 -27.57 14.31
N SER A 196 3.38 -28.77 14.34
CA SER A 196 1.93 -28.93 14.10
C SER A 196 1.07 -28.15 15.10
N GLN A 197 1.52 -28.05 16.36
CA GLN A 197 0.82 -27.28 17.38
C GLN A 197 0.92 -25.77 17.12
N VAL A 198 2.10 -25.26 16.77
CA VAL A 198 2.29 -23.85 16.40
C VAL A 198 1.50 -23.50 15.13
N ASP A 199 1.44 -24.39 14.13
CA ASP A 199 0.65 -24.17 12.92
C ASP A 199 -0.86 -24.04 13.25
N LYS A 200 -1.37 -24.84 14.19
CA LYS A 200 -2.75 -24.73 14.69
C LYS A 200 -2.99 -23.45 15.50
N GLU A 201 -2.02 -23.02 16.29
CA GLU A 201 -2.08 -21.75 17.03
C GLU A 201 -2.06 -20.55 16.08
N ILE A 202 -1.29 -20.60 15.00
CA ILE A 202 -1.28 -19.60 13.92
C ILE A 202 -2.66 -19.58 13.24
N GLU A 203 -3.18 -20.73 12.84
CA GLU A 203 -4.49 -20.80 12.17
C GLU A 203 -5.63 -20.29 13.08
N GLN A 204 -5.58 -20.58 14.38
CA GLN A 204 -6.53 -20.02 15.35
C GLN A 204 -6.35 -18.52 15.56
N ALA A 205 -5.12 -18.01 15.64
CA ALA A 205 -4.82 -16.58 15.76
C ALA A 205 -5.24 -15.80 14.51
N GLU A 206 -5.03 -16.37 13.32
CA GLU A 206 -5.48 -15.81 12.05
C GLU A 206 -7.00 -15.76 11.96
N ARG A 207 -7.70 -16.84 12.34
CA ARG A 207 -9.18 -16.84 12.42
C ARG A 207 -9.71 -15.83 13.43
N GLN A 208 -9.05 -15.65 14.58
CA GLN A 208 -9.43 -14.63 15.57
C GLN A 208 -9.18 -13.20 15.04
N LEU A 209 -8.08 -12.97 14.32
CA LEU A 209 -7.81 -11.69 13.65
C LEU A 209 -8.82 -11.40 12.53
N GLN A 210 -9.23 -12.41 11.77
CA GLN A 210 -10.20 -12.25 10.67
C GLN A 210 -11.63 -11.98 11.17
N ILE A 211 -11.98 -12.46 12.38
CA ILE A 211 -13.26 -12.15 13.05
C ILE A 211 -13.27 -10.73 13.64
N GLN A 212 -12.10 -10.18 14.03
CA GLN A 212 -11.99 -8.82 14.58
C GLN A 212 -11.67 -7.74 13.53
N ALA A 213 -11.09 -8.12 12.39
CA ALA A 213 -10.72 -7.23 11.30
C ALA A 213 -11.61 -7.50 10.07
N ALA A 214 -12.89 -7.16 10.16
CA ALA A 214 -13.68 -6.82 8.98
C ALA A 214 -13.64 -5.29 8.81
N PRO A 215 -12.54 -4.70 8.29
CA PRO A 215 -12.30 -3.26 8.37
C PRO A 215 -13.32 -2.52 7.49
N GLY A 216 -13.77 -3.16 6.41
CA GLY A 216 -14.73 -2.60 5.46
C GLY A 216 -16.09 -2.27 6.09
N LYS A 217 -16.64 -3.12 6.97
CA LYS A 217 -17.98 -2.89 7.53
C LYS A 217 -18.03 -1.72 8.51
N SER A 218 -16.98 -1.54 9.33
CA SER A 218 -16.96 -0.44 10.30
C SER A 218 -16.69 0.91 9.63
N GLU A 219 -15.88 0.92 8.57
CA GLU A 219 -15.58 2.13 7.81
C GLU A 219 -16.75 2.54 6.91
N GLU A 220 -17.45 1.58 6.32
CA GLU A 220 -18.69 1.79 5.56
C GLU A 220 -19.81 2.37 6.45
N LEU A 221 -20.02 1.82 7.66
CA LEU A 221 -20.97 2.37 8.64
C LEU A 221 -20.63 3.80 9.06
N LEU A 222 -19.33 4.11 9.24
CA LEU A 222 -18.89 5.48 9.58
C LEU A 222 -19.13 6.45 8.42
N ASN A 223 -18.88 6.02 7.18
CA ASN A 223 -19.10 6.83 5.99
C ASN A 223 -20.59 7.08 5.74
N ASP A 224 -21.45 6.09 5.99
CA ASP A 224 -22.89 6.25 5.95
C ASP A 224 -23.41 7.20 7.03
N ALA A 225 -22.90 7.10 8.26
CA ALA A 225 -23.24 8.04 9.33
C ALA A 225 -22.82 9.48 8.98
N LYS A 226 -21.64 9.68 8.40
CA LYS A 226 -21.18 10.99 7.89
C LYS A 226 -22.12 11.54 6.82
N ARG A 227 -22.54 10.72 5.85
CA ARG A 227 -23.48 11.13 4.81
C ARG A 227 -24.83 11.55 5.39
N ARG A 228 -25.38 10.79 6.35
CA ARG A 228 -26.65 11.11 7.02
C ARG A 228 -26.56 12.41 7.80
N HIS A 229 -25.50 12.61 8.58
CA HIS A 229 -25.24 13.84 9.31
C HIS A 229 -25.14 15.06 8.36
N GLN A 230 -24.37 14.95 7.27
CA GLN A 230 -24.24 16.03 6.30
C GLN A 230 -25.59 16.37 5.64
N THR A 231 -26.35 15.35 5.26
CA THR A 231 -27.68 15.55 4.64
C THR A 231 -28.66 16.22 5.61
N ALA A 232 -28.61 15.88 6.90
CA ALA A 232 -29.43 16.52 7.92
C ALA A 232 -29.04 18.00 8.12
N LYS A 233 -27.74 18.30 8.13
CA LYS A 233 -27.20 19.66 8.23
C LYS A 233 -27.60 20.54 7.05
N ASP A 234 -27.48 20.04 5.82
CA ASP A 234 -27.87 20.76 4.61
C ASP A 234 -29.39 21.05 4.59
N LYS A 235 -30.22 20.13 5.11
CA LYS A 235 -31.67 20.34 5.27
C LYS A 235 -31.98 21.42 6.31
N LEU A 236 -31.25 21.43 7.43
CA LEU A 236 -31.41 22.46 8.46
C LEU A 236 -31.07 23.85 7.96
N GLU A 237 -29.98 23.96 7.19
CA GLU A 237 -29.57 25.23 6.60
C GLU A 237 -30.63 25.76 5.63
N LYS A 238 -31.22 24.88 4.80
CA LYS A 238 -32.34 25.25 3.92
C LYS A 238 -33.59 25.67 4.70
N LEU A 239 -33.93 24.98 5.79
CA LEU A 239 -35.08 25.35 6.62
C LEU A 239 -34.86 26.68 7.36
N ARG A 240 -33.64 26.94 7.86
CA ARG A 240 -33.28 28.23 8.46
C ARG A 240 -33.47 29.38 7.48
N LYS A 241 -32.95 29.22 6.26
CA LYS A 241 -33.09 30.24 5.22
C LYS A 241 -34.55 30.51 4.87
N LYS A 242 -35.36 29.46 4.71
CA LYS A 242 -36.81 29.62 4.49
C LYS A 242 -37.51 30.33 5.65
N LEU A 243 -37.14 30.00 6.88
CA LEU A 243 -37.72 30.63 8.06
C LEU A 243 -37.38 32.13 8.10
N GLU A 244 -36.13 32.49 7.80
CA GLU A 244 -35.68 33.90 7.68
C GLU A 244 -36.45 34.64 6.58
N GLU A 245 -36.59 34.06 5.39
CA GLU A 245 -37.40 34.64 4.29
C GLU A 245 -38.87 34.84 4.70
N THR A 246 -39.48 33.88 5.41
CA THR A 246 -40.86 34.02 5.92
C THR A 246 -40.97 35.05 7.04
N GLU A 247 -39.94 35.24 7.85
CA GLU A 247 -39.93 36.24 8.92
C GLU A 247 -39.81 37.66 8.36
N GLU A 248 -38.93 37.85 7.36
CA GLU A 248 -38.78 39.12 6.66
C GLU A 248 -40.08 39.54 5.97
N THR A 249 -40.73 38.61 5.25
CA THR A 249 -42.03 38.87 4.61
C THR A 249 -43.13 39.17 5.62
N LEU A 250 -43.20 38.41 6.73
CA LEU A 250 -44.15 38.69 7.81
C LEU A 250 -43.92 40.09 8.42
N ASN A 251 -42.66 40.46 8.67
CA ASN A 251 -42.32 41.76 9.24
C ASN A 251 -42.63 42.91 8.27
N ALA A 252 -42.39 42.73 6.98
CA ALA A 252 -42.80 43.68 5.95
C ALA A 252 -44.33 43.88 5.94
N SER A 253 -45.11 42.79 5.91
CA SER A 253 -46.58 42.86 5.97
C SER A 253 -47.11 43.48 7.26
N ARG A 254 -46.44 43.25 8.41
CA ARG A 254 -46.77 43.92 9.67
C ARG A 254 -46.46 45.42 9.63
N GLY A 255 -45.35 45.81 9.01
CA GLY A 255 -44.99 47.21 8.78
C GLY A 255 -46.04 47.93 7.94
N GLU A 256 -46.47 47.32 6.83
CA GLU A 256 -47.54 47.85 5.97
C GLU A 256 -48.87 47.99 6.73
N LEU A 257 -49.22 47.01 7.57
CA LEU A 257 -50.42 47.07 8.41
C LEU A 257 -50.36 48.25 9.40
N ASP A 258 -49.20 48.51 10.01
CA ASP A 258 -49.02 49.64 10.94
C ASP A 258 -49.01 51.00 10.22
N GLU A 259 -48.48 51.07 9.00
CA GLU A 259 -48.59 52.24 8.11
C GLU A 259 -50.06 52.56 7.82
N LEU A 260 -50.85 51.55 7.43
CA LEU A 260 -52.28 51.67 7.18
C LEU A 260 -53.06 52.08 8.44
N ARG A 261 -52.70 51.54 9.61
CA ARG A 261 -53.29 51.97 10.90
C ARG A 261 -53.00 53.44 11.20
N LYS A 262 -51.75 53.89 11.00
CA LYS A 262 -51.38 55.30 11.18
C LYS A 262 -52.13 56.22 10.22
N GLN A 263 -52.27 55.84 8.95
CA GLN A 263 -53.06 56.60 7.96
C GLN A 263 -54.54 56.66 8.37
N LYS A 264 -55.14 55.53 8.77
CA LYS A 264 -56.52 55.48 9.28
C LYS A 264 -56.71 56.34 10.53
N GLN A 265 -55.75 56.35 11.44
CA GLN A 265 -55.82 57.16 12.66
C GLN A 265 -55.67 58.66 12.37
N LYS A 266 -54.82 59.04 11.41
CA LYS A 266 -54.76 60.43 10.89
C LYS A 266 -56.09 60.87 10.28
N LEU A 267 -56.82 59.98 9.62
CA LEU A 267 -58.14 60.26 9.06
C LEU A 267 -59.26 60.33 10.13
N LEU A 268 -59.08 59.67 11.29
CA LEU A 268 -60.06 59.65 12.37
C LEU A 268 -59.88 60.76 13.43
N ASN A 269 -58.72 61.42 13.49
CA ASN A 269 -58.45 62.51 14.44
C ASN A 269 -59.05 63.84 13.94
N PRO A 270 -60.03 64.45 14.63
CA PRO A 270 -60.70 65.67 14.18
C PRO A 270 -59.93 66.99 14.43
N ASP A 271 -58.81 66.96 15.16
CA ASP A 271 -58.23 68.17 15.76
C ASP A 271 -57.28 69.00 14.87
N GLN A 272 -57.36 68.85 13.54
CA GLN A 272 -56.69 69.77 12.60
C GLN A 272 -57.63 70.42 11.57
N VAL A 273 -58.91 70.61 11.92
CA VAL A 273 -59.82 71.47 11.14
C VAL A 273 -60.37 72.59 12.02
N GLN A 274 -59.53 73.59 12.30
CA GLN A 274 -60.04 74.93 12.57
C GLN A 274 -60.42 75.55 11.23
N THR A 275 -61.64 75.27 10.76
CA THR A 275 -62.50 76.15 9.95
C THR A 275 -63.81 75.41 9.66
N PRO A 276 -64.98 75.91 10.12
CA PRO A 276 -66.26 75.36 9.73
C PRO A 276 -66.53 75.78 8.26
N GLU A 277 -67.21 74.93 7.50
CA GLU A 277 -67.61 75.14 6.08
C GLU A 277 -66.62 74.71 4.98
N ARG A 278 -66.06 73.49 5.08
CA ARG A 278 -65.85 72.68 3.86
C ARG A 278 -66.85 71.55 3.83
N SER A 279 -67.55 71.45 2.70
CA SER A 279 -68.74 70.61 2.55
C SER A 279 -68.43 69.15 2.87
N ASN A 280 -69.34 68.48 3.59
CA ASN A 280 -69.26 67.04 3.90
C ASN A 280 -69.05 66.17 2.64
N THR A 281 -69.40 66.70 1.47
CA THR A 281 -69.17 66.15 0.14
C THR A 281 -67.70 66.21 -0.33
N GLU A 282 -66.97 67.29 -0.05
CA GLU A 282 -65.54 67.38 -0.39
C GLU A 282 -64.69 66.47 0.49
N LEU A 283 -65.01 66.40 1.79
CA LEU A 283 -64.37 65.45 2.70
C LEU A 283 -64.64 64.00 2.26
N LYS A 284 -65.89 63.66 1.88
CA LYS A 284 -66.21 62.35 1.29
C LYS A 284 -65.44 62.07 0.00
N GLN A 285 -65.35 63.04 -0.91
CA GLN A 285 -64.62 62.87 -2.17
C GLN A 285 -63.11 62.73 -1.96
N GLN A 286 -62.53 63.45 -0.99
CA GLN A 286 -61.13 63.27 -0.61
C GLN A 286 -60.89 61.91 0.04
N LEU A 287 -61.83 61.42 0.86
CA LEU A 287 -61.78 60.09 1.46
C LEU A 287 -61.89 58.99 0.40
N GLU A 288 -62.77 59.13 -0.60
CA GLU A 288 -62.87 58.21 -1.74
C GLU A 288 -61.65 58.27 -2.67
N LYS A 289 -61.03 59.44 -2.82
CA LYS A 289 -59.82 59.60 -3.64
C LYS A 289 -58.60 58.99 -2.96
N LEU A 290 -58.43 59.22 -1.66
CA LEU A 290 -57.38 58.59 -0.85
C LEU A 290 -57.60 57.09 -0.68
N GLN A 291 -58.84 56.63 -0.53
CA GLN A 291 -59.14 55.20 -0.57
C GLN A 291 -58.71 54.60 -1.91
N ARG A 292 -58.96 55.28 -3.04
CA ARG A 292 -58.48 54.83 -4.35
C ARG A 292 -56.96 54.85 -4.50
N GLU A 293 -56.26 55.83 -3.95
CA GLU A 293 -54.78 55.87 -3.92
C GLU A 293 -54.19 54.76 -3.05
N ILE A 294 -54.74 54.52 -1.85
CA ILE A 294 -54.31 53.43 -0.96
C ILE A 294 -54.57 52.06 -1.61
N ILE A 295 -55.70 51.91 -2.30
CA ILE A 295 -56.02 50.68 -3.06
C ILE A 295 -55.06 50.51 -4.23
N ALA A 296 -54.70 51.59 -4.95
CA ALA A 296 -53.74 51.55 -6.04
C ALA A 296 -52.33 51.14 -5.55
N ASP A 297 -51.88 51.69 -4.42
CA ASP A 297 -50.58 51.37 -3.81
C ASP A 297 -50.53 49.92 -3.26
N LEU A 298 -51.65 49.39 -2.78
CA LEU A 298 -51.80 47.97 -2.37
C LEU A 298 -51.95 46.99 -3.56
N SER A 299 -52.15 47.48 -4.80
CA SER A 299 -52.56 46.67 -5.96
C SER A 299 -51.44 46.24 -6.92
N ASN A 300 -50.18 46.19 -6.48
CA ASN A 300 -49.11 45.66 -7.33
C ASN A 300 -49.27 44.17 -7.70
N ASP A 301 -50.24 43.46 -7.08
CA ASP A 301 -50.58 42.08 -7.37
C ASP A 301 -52.01 41.95 -7.94
N THR A 302 -52.17 41.32 -9.10
CA THR A 302 -53.45 41.28 -9.85
C THR A 302 -54.58 40.52 -9.14
N LYS A 303 -54.24 39.69 -8.14
CA LYS A 303 -55.22 38.95 -7.32
C LYS A 303 -55.80 39.76 -6.17
N THR A 304 -55.03 40.65 -5.54
CA THR A 304 -55.51 41.51 -4.46
C THR A 304 -56.40 42.63 -5.00
N ALA A 305 -56.07 43.19 -6.16
CA ALA A 305 -56.88 44.19 -6.85
C ALA A 305 -58.34 43.73 -7.08
N ALA A 306 -58.52 42.49 -7.58
CA ALA A 306 -59.83 41.92 -7.87
C ALA A 306 -60.68 41.60 -6.62
N LEU A 307 -60.05 41.38 -5.46
CA LEU A 307 -60.73 41.11 -4.20
C LEU A 307 -61.21 42.42 -3.53
N ILE A 308 -60.38 43.47 -3.62
CA ILE A 308 -60.67 44.81 -3.08
C ILE A 308 -61.84 45.46 -3.82
N GLU A 309 -61.91 45.30 -5.16
CA GLU A 309 -62.99 45.85 -5.99
C GLU A 309 -64.36 45.22 -5.67
N ARG A 310 -64.37 43.97 -5.18
CA ARG A 310 -65.58 43.24 -4.80
C ARG A 310 -66.01 43.45 -3.35
N ASN A 311 -65.07 43.67 -2.42
CA ASN A 311 -65.34 43.93 -1.01
C ASN A 311 -64.26 44.86 -0.42
N PRO A 312 -64.52 46.17 -0.28
CA PRO A 312 -63.55 47.08 0.31
C PRO A 312 -63.36 46.74 1.81
N PRO A 313 -62.12 46.65 2.29
CA PRO A 313 -61.84 46.30 3.68
C PRO A 313 -62.37 47.40 4.63
N LYS A 314 -63.24 47.02 5.57
CA LYS A 314 -63.87 47.95 6.53
C LYS A 314 -63.33 47.78 7.94
N THR A 315 -62.81 46.60 8.26
CA THR A 315 -62.30 46.23 9.58
C THR A 315 -60.82 45.88 9.54
N ASN A 316 -60.14 45.92 10.68
CA ASN A 316 -58.72 45.50 10.76
C ASN A 316 -58.53 44.02 10.38
N ASP A 317 -59.54 43.17 10.61
CA ASP A 317 -59.49 41.76 10.21
C ASP A 317 -59.52 41.57 8.68
N ASP A 318 -60.16 42.48 7.95
CA ASP A 318 -60.15 42.44 6.48
C ASP A 318 -58.74 42.70 5.95
N TYR A 319 -58.00 43.65 6.52
CA TYR A 319 -56.60 43.93 6.16
C TYR A 319 -55.64 42.80 6.56
N ILE A 320 -55.87 42.14 7.71
CA ILE A 320 -55.10 40.96 8.13
C ILE A 320 -55.27 39.80 7.15
N ASN A 321 -56.50 39.61 6.62
CA ASN A 321 -56.77 38.60 5.60
C ASN A 321 -56.22 39.02 4.22
N LEU A 322 -56.27 40.31 3.88
CA LEU A 322 -55.79 40.83 2.59
C LEU A 322 -54.26 40.75 2.44
N LEU A 323 -53.53 41.04 3.52
CA LEU A 323 -52.07 40.91 3.62
C LEU A 323 -51.63 39.47 3.94
N ASN A 324 -52.57 38.53 4.01
CA ASN A 324 -52.31 37.11 4.26
C ASN A 324 -51.52 36.81 5.54
N ILE A 325 -51.56 37.72 6.53
CA ILE A 325 -50.72 37.66 7.75
C ILE A 325 -50.98 36.39 8.54
N ARG A 326 -52.26 35.97 8.68
CA ARG A 326 -52.60 34.72 9.39
C ARG A 326 -52.01 33.48 8.72
N ALA A 327 -51.96 33.45 7.38
CA ALA A 327 -51.37 32.34 6.65
C ALA A 327 -49.84 32.29 6.87
N LEU A 328 -49.17 33.45 6.80
CA LEU A 328 -47.73 33.58 7.08
C LEU A 328 -47.38 33.21 8.54
N GLU A 329 -48.20 33.61 9.52
CA GLU A 329 -48.00 33.22 10.92
C GLU A 329 -48.15 31.70 11.14
N THR A 330 -49.10 31.06 10.45
CA THR A 330 -49.24 29.60 10.51
C THR A 330 -48.08 28.88 9.83
N GLU A 331 -47.59 29.41 8.70
CA GLU A 331 -46.43 28.85 7.99
C GLU A 331 -45.14 29.01 8.81
N TYR A 332 -44.91 30.19 9.39
CA TYR A 332 -43.79 30.44 10.30
C TYR A 332 -43.82 29.51 11.52
N SER A 333 -45.01 29.31 12.12
CA SER A 333 -45.21 28.36 13.23
C SER A 333 -44.88 26.92 12.82
N ALA A 334 -45.31 26.50 11.63
CA ALA A 334 -45.05 25.16 11.10
C ALA A 334 -43.56 24.95 10.81
N LEU A 335 -42.90 25.92 10.14
CA LEU A 335 -41.46 25.91 9.86
C LEU A 335 -40.64 25.89 11.15
N THR A 336 -41.06 26.62 12.19
CA THR A 336 -40.39 26.61 13.49
C THR A 336 -40.41 25.23 14.14
N LYS A 337 -41.57 24.55 14.11
CA LYS A 337 -41.70 23.18 14.64
C LYS A 337 -40.88 22.17 13.83
N GLU A 338 -40.88 22.29 12.50
CA GLU A 338 -40.08 21.44 11.62
C GLU A 338 -38.59 21.62 11.87
N LEU A 339 -38.14 22.87 12.06
CA LEU A 339 -36.75 23.22 12.36
C LEU A 339 -36.31 22.63 13.70
N GLN A 340 -37.15 22.69 14.74
CA GLN A 340 -36.87 22.05 16.03
C GLN A 340 -36.73 20.52 15.90
N SER A 341 -37.65 19.87 15.16
CA SER A 341 -37.56 18.43 14.89
C SER A 341 -36.25 18.07 14.17
N MET A 342 -35.90 18.82 13.13
CA MET A 342 -34.66 18.57 12.38
C MET A 342 -33.39 18.82 13.22
N GLN A 343 -33.40 19.81 14.11
CA GLN A 343 -32.29 20.03 15.06
C GLN A 343 -32.11 18.87 16.02
N THR A 344 -33.20 18.26 16.51
CA THR A 344 -33.10 17.06 17.35
C THR A 344 -32.52 15.87 16.57
N GLN A 345 -32.89 15.74 15.29
CA GLN A 345 -32.38 14.68 14.42
C GLN A 345 -30.89 14.86 14.08
N GLU A 346 -30.44 16.09 13.81
CA GLU A 346 -29.02 16.39 13.60
C GLU A 346 -28.18 16.01 14.83
N LYS A 347 -28.61 16.41 16.03
CA LYS A 347 -27.93 16.05 17.30
C LYS A 347 -27.83 14.55 17.51
N LEU A 348 -28.87 13.80 17.12
CA LEU A 348 -28.88 12.35 17.22
C LEU A 348 -27.85 11.75 16.25
N HIS A 349 -27.82 12.19 15.00
CA HIS A 349 -26.81 11.73 14.02
C HIS A 349 -25.38 12.15 14.39
N GLU A 350 -25.19 13.31 15.00
CA GLU A 350 -23.89 13.75 15.52
C GLU A 350 -23.41 12.85 16.68
N ALA A 351 -24.32 12.48 17.58
CA ALA A 351 -24.02 11.54 18.67
C ALA A 351 -23.68 10.13 18.13
N GLU A 352 -24.44 9.63 17.14
CA GLU A 352 -24.15 8.36 16.45
C GLU A 352 -22.75 8.37 15.80
N LEU A 353 -22.43 9.45 15.07
CA LEU A 353 -21.14 9.61 14.40
C LEU A 353 -19.99 9.65 15.40
N THR A 354 -20.18 10.37 16.51
CA THR A 354 -19.19 10.45 17.60
C THR A 354 -18.97 9.09 18.25
N ALA A 355 -20.03 8.34 18.53
CA ALA A 355 -19.96 7.00 19.11
C ALA A 355 -19.25 6.00 18.16
N LEU A 356 -19.58 6.02 16.87
CA LEU A 356 -18.92 5.15 15.87
C LEU A 356 -17.44 5.50 15.71
N SER A 357 -17.10 6.79 15.67
CA SER A 357 -15.71 7.26 15.60
C SER A 357 -14.89 6.84 16.82
N GLN A 358 -15.46 6.97 18.03
CA GLN A 358 -14.81 6.51 19.26
C GLN A 358 -14.63 4.99 19.28
N ASN A 359 -15.62 4.22 18.83
CA ASN A 359 -15.53 2.77 18.76
C ASN A 359 -14.42 2.32 17.81
N LEU A 360 -14.36 2.90 16.61
CA LEU A 360 -13.29 2.63 15.64
C LEU A 360 -11.91 2.96 16.21
N ASN A 361 -11.77 4.12 16.87
CA ASN A 361 -10.49 4.51 17.49
C ASN A 361 -10.08 3.55 18.62
N ASN A 362 -11.04 3.09 19.44
CA ASN A 362 -10.77 2.10 20.48
C ASN A 362 -10.38 0.74 19.92
N GLN A 363 -11.00 0.29 18.83
CA GLN A 363 -10.61 -0.94 18.13
C GLN A 363 -9.19 -0.80 17.55
N ASN A 364 -8.88 0.31 16.89
CA ASN A 364 -7.56 0.56 16.33
C ASN A 364 -6.47 0.62 17.43
N LYS A 365 -6.75 1.25 18.57
CA LYS A 365 -5.83 1.24 19.73
C LYS A 365 -5.58 -0.18 20.26
N LYS A 366 -6.63 -1.00 20.39
CA LYS A 366 -6.49 -2.40 20.82
C LYS A 366 -5.67 -3.21 19.81
N ALA A 367 -5.97 -3.10 18.52
CA ALA A 367 -5.24 -3.78 17.45
C ALA A 367 -3.75 -3.37 17.42
N ALA A 368 -3.46 -2.07 17.53
CA ALA A 368 -2.10 -1.54 17.59
C ALA A 368 -1.32 -2.05 18.81
N LEU A 369 -1.95 -2.12 19.98
CA LEU A 369 -1.35 -2.68 21.19
C LEU A 369 -1.06 -4.18 21.04
N THR A 370 -1.97 -4.95 20.45
CA THR A 370 -1.77 -6.38 20.18
C THR A 370 -0.62 -6.61 19.20
N LEU A 371 -0.56 -5.84 18.10
CA LEU A 371 0.54 -5.90 17.14
C LEU A 371 1.87 -5.54 17.80
N LYS A 372 1.92 -4.49 18.62
CA LYS A 372 3.14 -4.11 19.35
C LYS A 372 3.63 -5.23 20.28
N LYS A 373 2.72 -5.89 21.01
CA LYS A 373 3.06 -7.05 21.85
C LYS A 373 3.60 -8.21 21.00
N ARG A 374 2.99 -8.50 19.84
CA ARG A 374 3.47 -9.56 18.96
C ARG A 374 4.84 -9.26 18.37
N ILE A 375 5.09 -8.03 17.96
CA ILE A 375 6.41 -7.59 17.49
C ILE A 375 7.46 -7.74 18.59
N GLN A 376 7.14 -7.33 19.83
CA GLN A 376 8.04 -7.51 20.97
C GLN A 376 8.34 -8.99 21.24
N GLN A 377 7.34 -9.85 21.16
CA GLN A 377 7.50 -11.30 21.32
C GLN A 377 8.39 -11.89 20.21
N LEU A 378 8.12 -11.53 18.94
CA LEU A 378 8.93 -11.98 17.80
C LEU A 378 10.38 -11.50 17.91
N ASN A 379 10.62 -10.27 18.36
CA ASN A 379 11.97 -9.79 18.61
C ASN A 379 12.68 -10.59 19.70
N ALA A 380 11.97 -10.94 20.78
CA ALA A 380 12.52 -11.79 21.83
C ALA A 380 12.82 -13.22 21.33
N GLU A 381 11.96 -13.78 20.48
CA GLU A 381 12.17 -15.09 19.83
C GLU A 381 13.38 -15.04 18.87
N ILE A 382 13.48 -13.98 18.05
CA ILE A 382 14.63 -13.76 17.16
C ILE A 382 15.91 -13.62 17.99
N ASP A 383 15.87 -12.86 19.07
CA ASP A 383 17.01 -12.73 19.97
C ASP A 383 17.41 -14.08 20.58
N GLN A 384 16.47 -14.97 20.90
CA GLN A 384 16.81 -16.31 21.40
C GLN A 384 17.28 -17.28 20.30
N SER A 385 17.10 -16.93 19.03
CA SER A 385 17.51 -17.78 17.91
C SER A 385 19.03 -17.72 17.64
N PRO A 386 19.59 -18.72 16.92
CA PRO A 386 20.99 -18.69 16.46
C PRO A 386 21.32 -17.45 15.62
N ILE A 387 20.34 -16.91 14.89
CA ILE A 387 20.49 -15.67 14.10
C ILE A 387 20.62 -14.45 15.03
N GLY A 388 19.81 -14.38 16.09
CA GLY A 388 19.90 -13.33 17.09
C GLY A 388 21.22 -13.39 17.87
N GLU A 389 21.70 -14.59 18.17
CA GLU A 389 23.01 -14.80 18.77
C GLU A 389 24.14 -14.35 17.85
N ALA A 390 24.11 -14.72 16.57
CA ALA A 390 25.07 -14.25 15.56
C ALA A 390 25.07 -12.71 15.45
N LYS A 391 23.90 -12.07 15.46
CA LYS A 391 23.76 -10.61 15.45
C LYS A 391 24.36 -9.96 16.70
N ARG A 392 24.12 -10.53 17.89
CA ARG A 392 24.73 -10.05 19.14
C ARG A 392 26.24 -10.17 19.12
N MET A 393 26.75 -11.30 18.63
CA MET A 393 28.18 -11.54 18.50
C MET A 393 28.82 -10.57 17.51
N SER A 394 28.20 -10.34 16.34
CA SER A 394 28.62 -9.32 15.38
C SER A 394 28.70 -7.93 16.01
N MET A 395 27.66 -7.50 16.74
CA MET A 395 27.66 -6.22 17.47
C MET A 395 28.70 -6.14 18.59
N LYS A 396 29.07 -7.27 19.19
CA LYS A 396 30.16 -7.35 20.17
C LYS A 396 31.51 -7.18 19.48
N TYR A 397 31.72 -7.85 18.35
CA TYR A 397 32.94 -7.72 17.55
C TYR A 397 33.14 -6.31 17.03
N LEU A 398 32.09 -5.65 16.52
CA LEU A 398 32.16 -4.24 16.10
C LEU A 398 32.60 -3.31 17.24
N ARG A 399 32.11 -3.54 18.47
CA ARG A 399 32.54 -2.76 19.64
C ARG A 399 34.01 -3.00 19.99
N VAL A 400 34.48 -4.24 19.88
CA VAL A 400 35.89 -4.59 20.10
C VAL A 400 36.78 -3.97 19.03
N ILE A 401 36.39 -4.04 17.75
CA ILE A 401 37.10 -3.40 16.64
C ILE A 401 37.25 -1.91 16.92
N LYS A 402 36.16 -1.22 17.24
CA LYS A 402 36.20 0.22 17.53
C LYS A 402 37.10 0.56 18.72
N LYS A 403 37.14 -0.30 19.74
CA LYS A 403 38.03 -0.12 20.90
C LYS A 403 39.50 -0.28 20.50
N LEU A 404 39.80 -1.30 19.69
CA LEU A 404 41.15 -1.55 19.17
C LEU A 404 41.61 -0.41 18.24
N GLU A 405 40.73 0.11 17.39
CA GLU A 405 41.01 1.30 16.56
C GLU A 405 41.44 2.49 17.43
N CYS A 406 40.68 2.80 18.48
CA CYS A 406 41.06 3.85 19.42
C CYS A 406 42.38 3.56 20.16
N GLU A 407 42.64 2.31 20.54
CA GLU A 407 43.91 1.93 21.19
C GLU A 407 45.11 2.07 20.23
N VAL A 408 44.92 1.74 18.94
CA VAL A 408 45.94 1.94 17.89
C VAL A 408 46.21 3.43 17.65
N GLU A 409 45.16 4.25 17.55
CA GLU A 409 45.30 5.71 17.42
C GLU A 409 46.06 6.32 18.62
N ASN A 410 45.75 5.85 19.84
CA ASN A 410 46.44 6.30 21.05
C ASN A 410 47.90 5.83 21.12
N LEU A 411 48.22 4.65 20.61
CA LEU A 411 49.60 4.16 20.52
C LEU A 411 50.39 4.92 19.44
N ALA A 412 49.76 5.20 18.30
CA ALA A 412 50.35 6.01 17.24
C ALA A 412 50.66 7.45 17.71
N ALA A 413 49.86 8.00 18.63
CA ALA A 413 50.09 9.31 19.22
C ALA A 413 51.22 9.34 20.29
N ASN A 414 51.58 8.19 20.87
CA ASN A 414 52.47 8.11 22.04
C ASN A 414 53.85 7.45 21.79
N CYS A 415 54.07 6.80 20.66
CA CYS A 415 55.34 6.16 20.32
C CYS A 415 56.10 6.96 19.24
N SER A 416 57.43 7.04 19.35
CA SER A 416 58.29 7.58 18.30
C SER A 416 58.17 6.74 17.03
N ASP A 417 58.11 7.40 15.87
CA ASP A 417 57.72 6.88 14.55
C ASP A 417 58.25 5.47 14.17
N MET A 418 59.44 5.06 14.64
CA MET A 418 59.98 3.71 14.36
C MET A 418 59.25 2.56 15.07
N GLU A 419 58.79 2.72 16.32
CA GLU A 419 58.13 1.63 17.05
C GLU A 419 56.68 1.42 16.54
N VAL A 420 56.03 2.49 16.12
CA VAL A 420 54.67 2.45 15.53
C VAL A 420 54.72 1.73 14.18
N GLU A 421 55.73 2.00 13.35
CA GLU A 421 55.85 1.36 12.04
C GLU A 421 56.12 -0.15 12.15
N GLU A 422 56.99 -0.57 13.08
CA GLU A 422 57.28 -1.98 13.33
C GLU A 422 56.09 -2.71 13.98
N LEU A 423 55.39 -2.08 14.93
CA LEU A 423 54.15 -2.64 15.50
C LEU A 423 53.04 -2.74 14.45
N THR A 424 52.91 -1.75 13.57
CA THR A 424 51.94 -1.77 12.46
C THR A 424 52.26 -2.90 11.48
N LYS A 425 53.54 -3.11 11.18
CA LYS A 425 54.00 -4.21 10.33
C LYS A 425 53.73 -5.57 10.97
N GLN A 426 53.98 -5.73 12.28
CA GLN A 426 53.63 -6.95 13.00
C GLN A 426 52.11 -7.19 13.05
N LEU A 427 51.31 -6.14 13.23
CA LEU A 427 49.85 -6.21 13.16
C LEU A 427 49.35 -6.63 11.77
N GLN A 428 49.93 -6.09 10.70
CA GLN A 428 49.61 -6.50 9.33
C GLN A 428 49.99 -7.96 9.06
N ILE A 429 51.14 -8.42 9.55
CA ILE A 429 51.55 -9.82 9.45
C ILE A 429 50.59 -10.74 10.22
N MET A 430 50.19 -10.35 11.45
CA MET A 430 49.20 -11.11 12.22
C MET A 430 47.83 -11.10 11.55
N ALA A 431 47.38 -9.98 11.00
CA ALA A 431 46.12 -9.87 10.27
C ALA A 431 46.14 -10.76 9.02
N ALA A 432 47.22 -10.75 8.24
CA ALA A 432 47.40 -11.63 7.08
C ALA A 432 47.43 -13.12 7.49
N ARG A 433 48.11 -13.46 8.59
CA ARG A 433 48.12 -14.82 9.12
C ARG A 433 46.74 -15.25 9.61
N LYS A 434 45.97 -14.35 10.24
CA LYS A 434 44.60 -14.65 10.68
C LYS A 434 43.62 -14.75 9.52
N ALA A 435 43.79 -13.95 8.47
CA ALA A 435 43.03 -14.07 7.24
C ALA A 435 43.28 -15.43 6.57
N THR A 436 44.55 -15.84 6.45
CA THR A 436 44.89 -17.17 5.89
C THR A 436 44.39 -18.33 6.77
N GLU A 437 44.46 -18.23 8.10
CA GLU A 437 43.83 -19.20 9.02
C GLU A 437 42.30 -19.24 8.86
N GLY A 438 41.66 -18.08 8.68
CA GLY A 438 40.23 -17.95 8.40
C GLY A 438 39.82 -18.61 7.08
N ASP A 439 40.58 -18.36 6.01
CA ASP A 439 40.37 -19.00 4.71
C ASP A 439 40.55 -20.53 4.80
N LEU A 440 41.52 -20.98 5.59
CA LEU A 440 41.78 -22.41 5.79
C LEU A 440 40.66 -23.08 6.58
N LEU A 441 40.11 -22.40 7.58
CA LEU A 441 38.92 -22.84 8.31
C LEU A 441 37.67 -22.85 7.43
N ALA A 442 37.45 -21.81 6.63
CA ALA A 442 36.35 -21.74 5.68
C ALA A 442 36.42 -22.87 4.64
N ARG A 443 37.62 -23.14 4.08
CA ARG A 443 37.85 -24.29 3.18
C ARG A 443 37.60 -25.62 3.88
N LYS A 444 38.05 -25.77 5.13
CA LYS A 444 37.80 -26.97 5.93
C LYS A 444 36.30 -27.17 6.17
N GLN A 445 35.57 -26.11 6.51
CA GLN A 445 34.12 -26.17 6.73
C GLN A 445 33.37 -26.49 5.44
N ALA A 446 33.71 -25.83 4.33
CA ALA A 446 33.15 -26.13 3.02
C ALA A 446 33.42 -27.58 2.59
N PHE A 447 34.62 -28.09 2.86
CA PHE A 447 34.96 -29.50 2.60
C PHE A 447 34.13 -30.46 3.48
N MET A 448 34.00 -30.18 4.78
CA MET A 448 33.16 -30.97 5.68
C MET A 448 31.69 -30.97 5.24
N GLN A 449 31.17 -29.81 4.84
CA GLN A 449 29.80 -29.68 4.35
C GLN A 449 29.58 -30.40 3.02
N ALA A 450 30.47 -30.22 2.04
CA ALA A 450 30.40 -30.94 0.77
C ALA A 450 30.49 -32.46 0.96
N THR A 451 31.31 -32.91 1.92
CA THR A 451 31.41 -34.33 2.29
C THR A 451 30.11 -34.81 2.93
N ALA A 452 29.51 -34.03 3.83
CA ALA A 452 28.22 -34.34 4.45
C ALA A 452 27.11 -34.45 3.40
N GLU A 453 27.00 -33.48 2.49
CA GLU A 453 26.02 -33.48 1.39
C GLU A 453 26.24 -34.67 0.45
N GLN A 454 27.49 -35.01 0.12
CA GLN A 454 27.80 -36.18 -0.70
C GLN A 454 27.41 -37.49 0.00
N CYS A 455 27.63 -37.58 1.31
CA CYS A 455 27.19 -38.70 2.14
C CYS A 455 25.67 -38.81 2.15
N ASP A 456 24.95 -37.71 2.32
CA ASP A 456 23.48 -37.68 2.31
C ASP A 456 22.91 -38.12 0.96
N VAL A 457 23.45 -37.62 -0.15
CA VAL A 457 23.02 -38.04 -1.50
C VAL A 457 23.29 -39.53 -1.73
N ARG A 458 24.43 -40.05 -1.29
CA ARG A 458 24.72 -41.50 -1.36
C ARG A 458 23.72 -42.30 -0.53
N LEU A 459 23.38 -41.81 0.66
CA LEU A 459 22.46 -42.46 1.58
C LEU A 459 21.03 -42.47 1.02
N GLN A 460 20.58 -41.37 0.41
CA GLN A 460 19.30 -41.30 -0.30
C GLN A 460 19.24 -42.25 -1.51
N ARG A 461 20.30 -42.33 -2.32
CA ARG A 461 20.38 -43.29 -3.43
C ARG A 461 20.30 -44.73 -2.96
N LEU A 462 20.94 -45.04 -1.83
CA LEU A 462 20.95 -46.38 -1.28
C LEU A 462 19.57 -46.76 -0.72
N LYS A 463 18.90 -45.83 -0.03
CA LYS A 463 17.49 -45.99 0.39
C LYS A 463 16.58 -46.29 -0.81
N LEU A 464 16.66 -45.48 -1.86
CA LEU A 464 15.86 -45.67 -3.07
C LEU A 464 16.10 -47.05 -3.71
N ASN A 465 17.36 -47.50 -3.77
CA ASN A 465 17.69 -48.81 -4.34
C ASN A 465 17.10 -49.95 -3.51
N VAL A 466 17.19 -49.87 -2.18
CA VAL A 466 16.57 -50.85 -1.27
C VAL A 466 15.06 -50.86 -1.42
N ASP A 467 14.42 -49.70 -1.48
CA ASP A 467 12.97 -49.59 -1.67
C ASP A 467 12.52 -50.20 -3.01
N LEU A 468 13.26 -49.95 -4.09
CA LEU A 468 13.02 -50.56 -5.40
C LEU A 468 13.19 -52.08 -5.38
N MET A 469 14.22 -52.59 -4.69
CA MET A 469 14.41 -54.04 -4.52
C MET A 469 13.26 -54.67 -3.72
N MET A 470 12.83 -54.04 -2.63
CA MET A 470 11.71 -54.50 -1.81
C MET A 470 10.38 -54.44 -2.55
N HIS A 471 10.18 -53.41 -3.38
CA HIS A 471 9.00 -53.27 -4.24
C HIS A 471 9.00 -54.35 -5.34
N SER A 472 10.13 -54.56 -6.01
CA SER A 472 10.30 -55.62 -7.02
C SER A 472 10.05 -57.02 -6.44
N ALA A 473 10.59 -57.30 -5.25
CA ALA A 473 10.32 -58.55 -4.54
C ALA A 473 8.84 -58.71 -4.18
N ARG A 474 8.16 -57.64 -3.76
CA ARG A 474 6.71 -57.64 -3.49
C ARG A 474 5.89 -57.90 -4.77
N ILE A 475 6.18 -57.23 -5.88
CA ILE A 475 5.53 -57.48 -7.18
C ILE A 475 5.75 -58.94 -7.58
N THR A 476 6.97 -59.46 -7.45
CA THR A 476 7.30 -60.84 -7.83
C THR A 476 6.49 -61.84 -7.01
N ARG A 477 6.43 -61.66 -5.67
CA ARG A 477 5.59 -62.50 -4.80
C ARG A 477 4.12 -62.39 -5.18
N TRP A 478 3.62 -61.18 -5.44
CA TRP A 478 2.24 -60.96 -5.86
C TRP A 478 1.95 -61.69 -7.19
N LYS A 479 2.79 -61.53 -8.21
CA LYS A 479 2.65 -62.26 -9.49
C LYS A 479 2.63 -63.77 -9.29
N ASN A 480 3.49 -64.31 -8.42
CA ASN A 480 3.53 -65.75 -8.14
C ASN A 480 2.23 -66.25 -7.47
N CYS A 481 1.54 -65.42 -6.69
CA CYS A 481 0.25 -65.78 -6.10
C CYS A 481 -0.91 -65.83 -7.11
N PHE A 482 -0.79 -65.15 -8.25
CA PHE A 482 -1.83 -65.06 -9.28
C PHE A 482 -1.48 -65.79 -10.59
N GLN A 483 -0.31 -66.43 -10.66
CA GLN A 483 0.00 -67.35 -11.75
C GLN A 483 -0.88 -68.60 -11.62
N THR A 484 -1.69 -68.84 -12.66
CA THR A 484 -2.52 -70.04 -12.76
C THR A 484 -1.65 -71.29 -12.97
N PRO A 485 -2.06 -72.47 -12.50
CA PRO A 485 -1.28 -73.72 -12.62
C PRO A 485 -0.85 -74.05 -14.06
N GLN A 486 -1.61 -73.60 -15.08
CA GLN A 486 -1.27 -73.77 -16.49
C GLN A 486 -0.04 -72.95 -16.94
N GLN A 487 0.27 -71.81 -16.31
CA GLN A 487 1.46 -71.01 -16.64
C GLN A 487 2.73 -71.49 -15.92
N GLN A 488 2.61 -72.21 -14.80
CA GLN A 488 3.77 -72.79 -14.10
C GLN A 488 4.35 -74.04 -14.80
N GLN A 489 3.58 -74.70 -15.67
CA GLN A 489 4.08 -75.83 -16.47
C GLN A 489 4.83 -75.41 -17.74
N SER A 490 4.72 -74.15 -18.18
CA SER A 490 5.38 -73.67 -19.41
C SER A 490 6.76 -73.03 -19.16
N GLN A 491 7.20 -72.92 -17.90
CA GLN A 491 8.50 -72.34 -17.50
C GLN A 491 9.45 -73.33 -16.80
N LYS A 492 9.05 -74.60 -16.67
CA LYS A 492 9.99 -75.72 -16.50
C LYS A 492 10.29 -76.30 -17.87
#